data_AF-A0A086LNT5-F1
#
_entry.id   AF-A0A086LNT5-F1
#
_cell.length_a   1.000
_cell.length_b   1.000
_cell.length_c   1.000
_cell.angle_alpha   90.00
_cell.angle_beta   90.00
_cell.angle_gamma   90.00
#
_symmetry.space_group_name_H-M   'P 1'
#
loop_
_entity.id
_entity.type
_entity.pdbx_description
1 polymer ?
#
loop_
_entity_poly.entity_id
_entity_poly.type
_entity_poly.pdbx_seq_one_letter_code
_entity_poly.pdbx_strand_id
1 'polypeptide(L)'
;FLRRKVVFCSVQAQHGNEESRNFLLRCQLRVRRLAEEPDILHVHSKLDFSFATYGDRVAWVVYEYLARSGMSLTAELLKEKLDLEPFADGEVHQEILDVLGGLLRESTEEARQWVDAHRAKLKKIGSLFESELHVQHVLELLKKKDAKTAVAYLKANVGPEDFARCVDIRKVVTLTALLEDPPPQYAALFGIERWHRLSCLFLHTSAQVYGFSVKPTLVALLQAGFSALKSSVCEEQKSASCPTCLPEWAEYVRQVPTPHRVQSFLICPISGEVMDADNPPLASPDGHVYSTNAVRALAAAAPDGKTVVCPKTKQPYPLERFTRIYVT
;
A
#
# COMPACT_ATOMS: atom_id res chain seq x y z
N PHE A 1 -35.62 -34.17 -6.62
CA PHE A 1 -34.17 -33.92 -6.55
C PHE A 1 -33.67 -33.03 -7.70
N LEU A 2 -33.92 -33.39 -8.97
CA LEU A 2 -33.53 -32.58 -10.16
C LEU A 2 -34.15 -31.17 -10.21
N ARG A 3 -35.43 -31.00 -9.89
CA ARG A 3 -36.08 -29.66 -9.84
C ARG A 3 -35.48 -28.71 -8.80
N ARG A 4 -35.03 -29.22 -7.64
CA ARG A 4 -34.34 -28.40 -6.61
C ARG A 4 -32.95 -27.96 -7.08
N LYS A 5 -32.21 -28.81 -7.80
CA LYS A 5 -30.92 -28.45 -8.42
C LYS A 5 -31.08 -27.42 -9.53
N VAL A 6 -32.12 -27.49 -10.36
CA VAL A 6 -32.39 -26.51 -11.42
C VAL A 6 -32.76 -25.15 -10.83
N VAL A 7 -33.61 -25.11 -9.79
CA VAL A 7 -33.96 -23.86 -9.09
C VAL A 7 -32.75 -23.26 -8.37
N PHE A 8 -31.92 -24.10 -7.75
CA PHE A 8 -30.68 -23.64 -7.10
C PHE A 8 -29.68 -23.07 -8.13
N CYS A 9 -29.46 -23.77 -9.26
CA CYS A 9 -28.65 -23.26 -10.36
C CYS A 9 -29.23 -21.99 -10.98
N SER A 10 -30.56 -21.85 -11.12
CA SER A 10 -31.16 -20.64 -11.68
C SER A 10 -31.05 -19.45 -10.73
N VAL A 11 -31.20 -19.69 -9.43
CA VAL A 11 -30.99 -18.65 -8.39
C VAL A 11 -29.53 -18.24 -8.34
N GLN A 12 -28.58 -19.18 -8.39
CA GLN A 12 -27.14 -18.89 -8.47
C GLN A 12 -26.77 -18.15 -9.77
N ALA A 13 -27.37 -18.52 -10.90
CA ALA A 13 -27.17 -17.81 -12.17
C ALA A 13 -27.75 -16.39 -12.16
N GLN A 14 -28.89 -16.18 -11.49
CA GLN A 14 -29.48 -14.85 -11.31
C GLN A 14 -28.64 -13.99 -10.36
N HIS A 15 -28.17 -14.55 -9.23
CA HIS A 15 -27.27 -13.85 -8.31
C HIS A 15 -25.94 -13.49 -8.99
N GLY A 16 -25.35 -14.41 -9.75
CA GLY A 16 -24.13 -14.13 -10.53
C GLY A 16 -24.32 -13.05 -11.59
N ASN A 17 -25.49 -12.95 -12.21
CA ASN A 17 -25.83 -11.87 -13.14
C ASN A 17 -26.02 -10.53 -12.44
N GLU A 18 -26.61 -10.51 -11.25
CA GLU A 18 -26.83 -9.29 -10.47
C GLU A 18 -25.52 -8.76 -9.85
N GLU A 19 -24.68 -9.63 -9.30
CA GLU A 19 -23.32 -9.30 -8.85
C GLU A 19 -22.47 -8.75 -9.99
N SER A 20 -22.52 -9.40 -11.17
CA SER A 20 -21.82 -8.92 -12.37
C SER A 20 -22.31 -7.53 -12.80
N ARG A 21 -23.62 -7.28 -12.70
CA ARG A 21 -24.20 -5.97 -13.02
C ARG A 21 -23.77 -4.90 -12.01
N ASN A 22 -23.79 -5.22 -10.71
CA ASN A 22 -23.37 -4.31 -9.65
C ASN A 22 -21.86 -4.01 -9.74
N PHE A 23 -21.04 -5.00 -10.07
CA PHE A 23 -19.62 -4.81 -10.37
C PHE A 23 -19.42 -3.84 -11.54
N LEU A 24 -20.10 -4.07 -12.67
CA LEU A 24 -20.01 -3.17 -13.83
C LEU A 24 -20.48 -1.75 -13.51
N LEU A 25 -21.54 -1.60 -12.70
CA LEU A 25 -22.03 -0.31 -12.25
C LEU A 25 -20.99 0.42 -11.40
N ARG A 26 -20.37 -0.27 -10.43
CA ARG A 26 -19.25 0.27 -9.63
C ARG A 26 -18.09 0.71 -10.54
N CYS A 27 -17.68 -0.12 -11.51
CA CYS A 27 -16.64 0.25 -12.46
C CYS A 27 -17.00 1.51 -13.26
N GLN A 28 -18.24 1.63 -13.75
CA GLN A 28 -18.69 2.82 -14.48
C GLN A 28 -18.65 4.08 -13.63
N LEU A 29 -19.12 4.01 -12.38
CA LEU A 29 -19.08 5.14 -11.44
C LEU A 29 -17.63 5.58 -11.16
N ARG A 30 -16.73 4.61 -10.92
CA ARG A 30 -15.29 4.88 -10.72
C ARG A 30 -14.67 5.58 -11.92
N VAL A 31 -14.88 5.05 -13.13
CA VAL A 31 -14.33 5.64 -14.37
C VAL A 31 -14.87 7.04 -14.60
N ARG A 32 -16.16 7.28 -14.37
CA ARG A 32 -16.74 8.64 -14.47
C ARG A 32 -16.09 9.59 -13.48
N ARG A 33 -15.97 9.20 -12.22
CA ARG A 33 -15.34 10.04 -11.18
C ARG A 33 -13.91 10.40 -11.56
N LEU A 34 -13.13 9.42 -12.03
CA LEU A 34 -11.76 9.63 -12.50
C LEU A 34 -11.68 10.55 -13.73
N ALA A 35 -12.70 10.55 -14.60
CA ALA A 35 -12.76 11.43 -15.74
C ALA A 35 -13.15 12.87 -15.38
N GLU A 36 -13.90 13.05 -14.29
CA GLU A 36 -14.25 14.36 -13.74
C GLU A 36 -13.12 15.00 -12.92
N GLU A 37 -12.17 14.18 -12.43
CA GLU A 37 -10.97 14.67 -11.73
C GLU A 37 -10.12 15.54 -12.68
N PRO A 38 -9.87 16.81 -12.35
CA PRO A 38 -8.99 17.65 -13.16
C PRO A 38 -7.57 17.10 -13.17
N ASP A 39 -6.86 17.28 -14.28
CA ASP A 39 -5.45 16.88 -14.35
C ASP A 39 -4.60 17.76 -13.42
N ILE A 40 -4.03 17.13 -12.39
CA ILE A 40 -3.20 17.81 -11.40
C ILE A 40 -2.00 18.52 -12.02
N LEU A 41 -1.43 18.00 -13.11
CA LEU A 41 -0.31 18.63 -13.81
C LEU A 41 -0.73 19.94 -14.48
N HIS A 42 -1.99 20.10 -14.83
CA HIS A 42 -2.52 21.32 -15.42
C HIS A 42 -3.09 22.29 -14.38
N VAL A 43 -3.65 21.79 -13.28
CA VAL A 43 -4.38 22.61 -12.31
C VAL A 43 -3.51 23.09 -11.15
N HIS A 44 -2.40 22.42 -10.82
CA HIS A 44 -1.51 22.85 -9.73
C HIS A 44 -0.88 24.23 -9.92
N SER A 45 -0.80 24.72 -11.16
CA SER A 45 -0.25 26.04 -11.50
C SER A 45 -1.27 27.17 -11.37
N LYS A 46 -2.54 26.87 -11.09
CA LYS A 46 -3.59 27.88 -10.90
C LYS A 46 -3.56 28.44 -9.48
N LEU A 47 -3.80 29.75 -9.37
CA LEU A 47 -3.78 30.47 -8.09
C LEU A 47 -4.84 30.00 -7.09
N ASP A 48 -5.94 29.42 -7.57
CA ASP A 48 -7.05 28.88 -6.79
C ASP A 48 -6.96 27.36 -6.56
N PHE A 49 -5.81 26.74 -6.86
CA PHE A 49 -5.61 25.32 -6.68
C PHE A 49 -5.88 24.90 -5.22
N SER A 50 -6.79 23.95 -5.05
CA SER A 50 -7.08 23.32 -3.78
C SER A 50 -7.13 21.81 -3.93
N PHE A 51 -6.45 21.12 -3.01
CA PHE A 51 -6.54 19.67 -2.89
C PHE A 51 -7.92 19.17 -2.47
N ALA A 52 -8.82 20.06 -2.03
CA ALA A 52 -10.21 19.69 -1.68
C ALA A 52 -10.93 18.97 -2.83
N THR A 53 -10.61 19.31 -4.09
CA THR A 53 -11.17 18.67 -5.29
C THR A 53 -10.85 17.17 -5.40
N TYR A 54 -9.76 16.73 -4.75
CA TYR A 54 -9.31 15.33 -4.74
C TYR A 54 -9.65 14.60 -3.43
N GLY A 55 -10.51 15.19 -2.58
CA GLY A 55 -10.86 14.65 -1.26
C GLY A 55 -11.34 13.19 -1.32
N ASP A 56 -12.25 12.87 -2.25
CA ASP A 56 -12.79 11.51 -2.41
C ASP A 56 -11.73 10.51 -2.85
N ARG A 57 -10.79 10.92 -3.71
CA ARG A 57 -9.66 10.09 -4.12
C ARG A 57 -8.78 9.74 -2.93
N VAL A 58 -8.45 10.75 -2.12
CA VAL A 58 -7.66 10.55 -0.90
C VAL A 58 -8.41 9.63 0.05
N ALA A 59 -9.72 9.86 0.25
CA ALA A 59 -10.57 9.04 1.10
C ALA A 59 -10.63 7.59 0.62
N TRP A 60 -10.78 7.34 -0.69
CA TRP A 60 -10.75 6.02 -1.29
C TRP A 60 -9.41 5.30 -1.05
N VAL A 61 -8.28 5.98 -1.28
CA VAL A 61 -6.95 5.41 -1.04
C VAL A 61 -6.73 5.08 0.44
N VAL A 62 -7.24 5.92 1.35
CA VAL A 62 -7.20 5.65 2.80
C VAL A 62 -8.11 4.46 3.16
N TYR A 63 -9.33 4.40 2.62
CA TYR A 63 -10.22 3.27 2.79
C TYR A 63 -9.56 1.96 2.34
N GLU A 64 -8.96 1.93 1.15
CA GLU A 64 -8.26 0.77 0.60
C GLU A 64 -7.16 0.30 1.56
N TYR A 65 -6.36 1.22 2.11
CA TYR A 65 -5.33 0.90 3.07
C TYR A 65 -5.90 0.31 4.36
N LEU A 66 -6.96 0.92 4.92
CA LEU A 66 -7.60 0.45 6.14
C LEU A 66 -8.18 -0.97 5.96
N ALA A 67 -8.93 -1.18 4.88
CA ALA A 67 -9.53 -2.46 4.54
C ALA A 67 -8.45 -3.54 4.36
N ARG A 68 -7.39 -3.25 3.59
CA ARG A 68 -6.29 -4.21 3.32
C ARG A 68 -5.42 -4.50 4.54
N SER A 69 -5.44 -3.64 5.54
CA SER A 69 -4.66 -3.79 6.76
C SER A 69 -5.46 -4.43 7.91
N GLY A 70 -6.69 -4.89 7.64
CA GLY A 70 -7.56 -5.52 8.64
C GLY A 70 -8.22 -4.55 9.61
N MET A 71 -8.17 -3.25 9.35
CA MET A 71 -8.87 -2.23 10.13
C MET A 71 -10.31 -2.06 9.61
N SER A 72 -11.07 -3.17 9.56
CA SER A 72 -12.39 -3.24 8.92
C SER A 72 -13.40 -2.28 9.54
N LEU A 73 -13.49 -2.21 10.87
CA LEU A 73 -14.40 -1.30 11.57
C LEU A 73 -14.17 0.17 11.17
N THR A 74 -12.90 0.60 11.14
CA THR A 74 -12.54 1.98 10.74
C THR A 74 -12.80 2.22 9.27
N ALA A 75 -12.53 1.23 8.41
CA ALA A 75 -12.80 1.31 6.98
C ALA A 75 -14.31 1.49 6.73
N GLU A 76 -15.15 0.72 7.41
CA GLU A 76 -16.61 0.80 7.28
C GLU A 76 -17.16 2.15 7.77
N LEU A 77 -16.69 2.65 8.91
CA LEU A 77 -17.07 3.99 9.40
C LEU A 77 -16.65 5.10 8.43
N LEU A 78 -15.46 4.99 7.81
CA LEU A 78 -15.00 5.95 6.81
C LEU A 78 -15.85 5.91 5.54
N LYS A 79 -16.21 4.69 5.11
CA LYS A 79 -17.06 4.44 3.95
C LYS A 79 -18.43 5.09 4.12
N GLU A 80 -19.11 4.83 5.23
CA GLU A 80 -20.43 5.39 5.54
C GLU A 80 -20.38 6.93 5.67
N LYS A 81 -19.34 7.46 6.32
CA LYS A 81 -19.22 8.91 6.57
C LYS A 81 -18.98 9.72 5.29
N LEU A 82 -18.30 9.13 4.31
CA LEU A 82 -17.87 9.81 3.07
C LEU A 82 -18.53 9.25 1.80
N ASP A 83 -19.56 8.41 1.94
CA ASP A 83 -20.32 7.81 0.83
C ASP A 83 -19.41 7.10 -0.20
N LEU A 84 -18.48 6.28 0.30
CA LEU A 84 -17.46 5.61 -0.52
C LEU A 84 -17.91 4.25 -1.07
N GLU A 85 -19.16 3.84 -0.86
CA GLU A 85 -19.76 2.57 -1.30
C GLU A 85 -19.44 2.21 -2.76
N PRO A 86 -19.51 3.15 -3.74
CA PRO A 86 -19.18 2.84 -5.14
C PRO A 86 -17.70 2.46 -5.36
N PHE A 87 -16.82 2.92 -4.47
CA PHE A 87 -15.36 2.80 -4.57
C PHE A 87 -14.80 1.70 -3.67
N ALA A 88 -15.60 1.22 -2.72
CA ALA A 88 -15.23 0.20 -1.76
C ALA A 88 -15.24 -1.22 -2.36
N ASP A 89 -14.14 -1.93 -2.19
CA ASP A 89 -13.98 -3.36 -2.49
C ASP A 89 -13.77 -4.17 -1.19
N GLY A 90 -14.51 -3.81 -0.14
CA GLY A 90 -14.36 -4.39 1.21
C GLY A 90 -14.48 -5.91 1.24
N GLU A 91 -15.42 -6.49 0.49
CA GLU A 91 -15.63 -7.95 0.38
C GLU A 91 -14.38 -8.68 -0.13
N VAL A 92 -13.74 -8.12 -1.16
CA VAL A 92 -12.53 -8.70 -1.76
C VAL A 92 -11.37 -8.63 -0.77
N HIS A 93 -11.22 -7.51 -0.07
CA HIS A 93 -10.17 -7.36 0.93
C HIS A 93 -10.40 -8.26 2.15
N GLN A 94 -11.65 -8.45 2.57
CA GLN A 94 -12.00 -9.37 3.64
C GLN A 94 -11.68 -10.81 3.26
N GLU A 95 -12.04 -11.26 2.07
CA GLU A 95 -11.71 -12.60 1.56
C GLU A 95 -10.19 -12.86 1.59
N ILE A 96 -9.38 -11.88 1.19
CA ILE A 96 -7.91 -11.97 1.25
C ILE A 96 -7.42 -12.05 2.69
N LEU A 97 -7.96 -11.25 3.60
CA LEU A 97 -7.58 -11.26 5.02
C LEU A 97 -7.96 -12.58 5.70
N ASP A 98 -9.09 -13.17 5.34
CA ASP A 98 -9.53 -14.46 5.88
C ASP A 98 -8.56 -15.57 5.49
N VAL A 99 -8.14 -15.60 4.22
CA VAL A 99 -7.14 -16.55 3.74
C VAL A 99 -5.79 -16.33 4.42
N LEU A 100 -5.30 -15.09 4.50
CA LEU A 100 -4.05 -14.76 5.18
C LEU A 100 -4.11 -15.13 6.68
N GLY A 101 -5.23 -14.86 7.34
CA GLY A 101 -5.48 -15.23 8.73
C GLY A 101 -5.48 -16.73 8.93
N GLY A 102 -6.09 -17.49 8.01
CA GLY A 102 -6.02 -18.95 7.97
C GLY A 102 -4.60 -19.46 7.88
N LEU A 103 -3.83 -18.99 6.90
CA LEU A 103 -2.44 -19.39 6.68
C LEU A 103 -1.53 -19.05 7.88
N LEU A 104 -1.74 -17.90 8.53
CA LEU A 104 -1.01 -17.51 9.74
C LEU A 104 -1.35 -18.38 10.96
N ARG A 105 -2.56 -18.97 11.00
CA ARG A 105 -2.98 -19.95 12.00
C ARG A 105 -2.65 -21.39 11.60
N GLU A 106 -1.80 -21.58 10.58
CA GLU A 106 -1.45 -22.89 10.02
C GLU A 106 -2.67 -23.69 9.52
N SER A 107 -3.69 -22.99 9.01
CA SER A 107 -4.85 -23.55 8.32
C SER A 107 -4.73 -23.36 6.81
N THR A 108 -5.12 -24.39 6.05
CA THR A 108 -5.25 -24.31 4.58
C THR A 108 -6.69 -24.21 4.11
N GLU A 109 -7.67 -24.20 5.01
CA GLU A 109 -9.09 -24.33 4.66
C GLU A 109 -9.59 -23.16 3.82
N GLU A 110 -9.39 -21.94 4.31
CA GLU A 110 -9.79 -20.70 3.66
C GLU A 110 -9.08 -20.55 2.29
N ALA A 111 -7.78 -20.87 2.26
CA ALA A 111 -6.99 -20.86 1.02
C ALA A 111 -7.53 -21.84 -0.03
N ARG A 112 -7.99 -23.03 0.37
CA ARG A 112 -8.54 -24.03 -0.56
C ARG A 112 -9.89 -23.58 -1.12
N GLN A 113 -10.76 -23.02 -0.29
CA GLN A 113 -12.03 -22.44 -0.75
C GLN A 113 -11.80 -21.33 -1.77
N TRP A 114 -10.82 -20.46 -1.50
CA TRP A 114 -10.43 -19.40 -2.43
C TRP A 114 -9.90 -19.95 -3.76
N VAL A 115 -9.04 -20.98 -3.72
CA VAL A 115 -8.54 -21.66 -4.93
C VAL A 115 -9.68 -22.24 -5.74
N ASP A 116 -10.65 -22.89 -5.12
CA ASP A 116 -11.79 -23.49 -5.82
C ASP A 116 -12.64 -22.43 -6.54
N ALA A 117 -12.87 -21.27 -5.91
CA ALA A 117 -13.57 -20.14 -6.51
C ALA A 117 -12.80 -19.49 -7.68
N HIS A 118 -11.46 -19.51 -7.63
CA HIS A 118 -10.60 -18.78 -8.57
C HIS A 118 -9.81 -19.66 -9.55
N ARG A 119 -10.03 -20.99 -9.52
CA ARG A 119 -9.24 -22.02 -10.24
C ARG A 119 -9.00 -21.71 -11.72
N ALA A 120 -10.03 -21.26 -12.44
CA ALA A 120 -9.91 -20.94 -13.87
C ALA A 120 -8.95 -19.76 -14.12
N LYS A 121 -9.02 -18.71 -13.28
CA LYS A 121 -8.10 -17.57 -13.35
C LYS A 121 -6.67 -17.99 -12.96
N LEU A 122 -6.53 -18.82 -11.93
CA LEU A 122 -5.23 -19.34 -11.46
C LEU A 122 -4.48 -20.11 -12.56
N LYS A 123 -5.20 -20.93 -13.31
CA LYS A 123 -4.64 -21.63 -14.49
C LYS A 123 -4.19 -20.65 -15.57
N LYS A 124 -5.02 -19.63 -15.87
CA LYS A 124 -4.70 -18.62 -16.89
C LYS A 124 -3.45 -17.81 -16.55
N ILE A 125 -3.26 -17.43 -15.29
CA ILE A 125 -2.07 -16.68 -14.84
C ILE A 125 -0.85 -17.57 -14.58
N GLY A 126 -1.01 -18.90 -14.67
CA GLY A 126 0.06 -19.84 -14.37
C GLY A 126 0.56 -19.71 -12.92
N SER A 127 -0.34 -19.54 -11.96
CA SER A 127 0.06 -19.51 -10.54
C SER A 127 0.55 -20.88 -10.08
N LEU A 128 1.46 -20.90 -9.10
CA LEU A 128 1.91 -22.09 -8.37
C LEU A 128 1.19 -22.27 -7.04
N PHE A 129 0.28 -21.34 -6.67
CA PHE A 129 -0.32 -21.30 -5.34
C PHE A 129 -1.11 -22.58 -5.00
N GLU A 130 -1.92 -23.07 -5.94
CA GLU A 130 -2.66 -24.33 -5.76
C GLU A 130 -1.72 -25.52 -5.53
N SER A 131 -0.66 -25.64 -6.34
CA SER A 131 0.33 -26.71 -6.22
C SER A 131 1.07 -26.65 -4.87
N GLU A 132 1.50 -25.46 -4.43
CA GLU A 132 2.15 -25.27 -3.12
C GLU A 132 1.20 -25.57 -1.94
N LEU A 133 -0.10 -25.29 -2.11
CA LEU A 133 -1.13 -25.60 -1.13
C LEU A 133 -1.36 -27.12 -1.01
N HIS A 134 -1.30 -27.87 -2.12
CA HIS A 134 -1.31 -29.34 -2.09
C HIS A 134 -0.11 -29.87 -1.30
N VAL A 135 1.09 -29.33 -1.53
CA VAL A 135 2.29 -29.72 -0.77
C VAL A 135 2.08 -29.46 0.73
N GLN A 136 1.57 -28.27 1.10
CA GLN A 136 1.32 -27.94 2.50
C GLN A 136 0.30 -28.90 3.14
N HIS A 137 -0.81 -29.16 2.46
CA HIS A 137 -1.85 -30.07 2.96
C HIS A 137 -1.29 -31.48 3.22
N VAL A 138 -0.45 -31.98 2.31
CA VAL A 138 0.14 -33.30 2.47
C VAL A 138 1.16 -33.33 3.60
N LEU A 139 1.96 -32.26 3.79
CA LEU A 139 2.85 -32.14 4.94
C LEU A 139 2.08 -32.19 6.28
N GLU A 140 0.91 -31.56 6.36
CA GLU A 140 0.05 -31.63 7.56
C GLU A 140 -0.51 -33.04 7.81
N LEU A 141 -0.85 -33.80 6.76
CA LEU A 141 -1.23 -35.21 6.89
C LEU A 141 -0.06 -36.08 7.36
N LEU A 142 1.15 -35.80 6.86
CA LEU A 142 2.37 -36.50 7.27
C LEU A 142 2.75 -36.19 8.73
N LYS A 143 2.58 -34.95 9.20
CA LYS A 143 2.73 -34.60 10.63
C LYS A 143 1.81 -35.43 11.53
N LYS A 144 0.61 -35.77 11.05
CA LYS A 144 -0.36 -36.64 11.74
C LYS A 144 -0.09 -38.13 11.57
N LYS A 145 1.02 -38.51 10.93
CA LYS A 145 1.38 -39.90 10.58
C LYS A 145 0.33 -40.60 9.71
N ASP A 146 -0.44 -39.85 8.92
CA ASP A 146 -1.47 -40.40 8.02
C ASP A 146 -0.98 -40.43 6.56
N ALA A 147 0.01 -41.29 6.29
CA ALA A 147 0.57 -41.45 4.95
C ALA A 147 -0.44 -42.01 3.93
N LYS A 148 -1.43 -42.80 4.39
CA LYS A 148 -2.44 -43.40 3.52
C LYS A 148 -3.36 -42.34 2.92
N THR A 149 -3.87 -41.44 3.75
CA THR A 149 -4.72 -40.32 3.27
C THR A 149 -3.90 -39.34 2.44
N ALA A 150 -2.64 -39.10 2.80
CA ALA A 150 -1.73 -38.28 2.00
C ALA A 150 -1.56 -38.79 0.55
N VAL A 151 -1.30 -40.08 0.38
CA VAL A 151 -1.17 -40.70 -0.96
C VAL A 151 -2.50 -40.66 -1.73
N ALA A 152 -3.62 -40.92 -1.06
CA ALA A 152 -4.94 -40.82 -1.68
C ALA A 152 -5.23 -39.39 -2.16
N TYR A 153 -4.89 -38.39 -1.34
CA TYR A 153 -5.04 -36.98 -1.69
C TYR A 153 -4.20 -36.59 -2.91
N LEU A 154 -2.92 -36.96 -2.93
CA LEU A 154 -2.02 -36.69 -4.06
C LEU A 154 -2.58 -37.26 -5.37
N LYS A 155 -3.03 -38.53 -5.35
CA LYS A 155 -3.61 -39.18 -6.54
C LYS A 155 -4.89 -38.50 -7.05
N ALA A 156 -5.67 -37.90 -6.15
CA ALA A 156 -6.94 -37.27 -6.49
C ALA A 156 -6.79 -35.82 -6.95
N ASN A 157 -5.79 -35.09 -6.47
CA ASN A 157 -5.71 -33.63 -6.63
C ASN A 157 -4.49 -33.15 -7.43
N VAL A 158 -3.43 -33.97 -7.58
CA VAL A 158 -2.18 -33.55 -8.22
C VAL A 158 -2.03 -34.21 -9.60
N GLY A 159 -1.89 -33.38 -10.63
CA GLY A 159 -1.72 -33.83 -12.02
C GLY A 159 -0.26 -33.85 -12.49
N PRO A 160 0.02 -34.37 -13.70
CA PRO A 160 1.37 -34.37 -14.28
C PRO A 160 2.01 -32.98 -14.40
N GLU A 161 1.20 -31.94 -14.66
CA GLU A 161 1.68 -30.56 -14.77
C GLU A 161 2.23 -30.04 -13.44
N ASP A 162 1.61 -30.42 -12.31
CA ASP A 162 2.05 -30.02 -10.98
C ASP A 162 3.43 -30.61 -10.65
N PHE A 163 3.68 -31.87 -11.03
CA PHE A 163 4.99 -32.52 -10.88
C PHE A 163 6.10 -31.84 -11.67
N ALA A 164 5.77 -31.27 -12.84
CA ALA A 164 6.72 -30.53 -13.67
C ALA A 164 7.01 -29.14 -13.10
N ARG A 165 5.99 -28.47 -12.55
CA ARG A 165 6.07 -27.06 -12.14
C ARG A 165 6.51 -26.86 -10.70
N CYS A 166 6.14 -27.76 -9.78
CA CYS A 166 6.47 -27.65 -8.35
C CYS A 166 7.45 -28.77 -7.94
N VAL A 167 8.69 -28.37 -7.63
CA VAL A 167 9.74 -29.31 -7.19
C VAL A 167 9.37 -29.98 -5.86
N ASP A 168 8.70 -29.25 -4.97
CA ASP A 168 8.38 -29.74 -3.62
C ASP A 168 7.32 -30.84 -3.63
N ILE A 169 6.45 -30.92 -4.65
CA ILE A 169 5.53 -32.04 -4.83
C ILE A 169 6.29 -33.37 -4.91
N ARG A 170 7.38 -33.42 -5.67
CA ARG A 170 8.21 -34.63 -5.79
C ARG A 170 8.85 -35.02 -4.45
N LYS A 171 9.30 -34.02 -3.68
CA LYS A 171 9.85 -34.24 -2.33
C LYS A 171 8.82 -34.83 -1.39
N VAL A 172 7.59 -34.32 -1.43
CA VAL A 172 6.53 -34.81 -0.54
C VAL A 172 6.01 -36.18 -0.96
N VAL A 173 5.93 -36.50 -2.25
CA VAL A 173 5.66 -37.88 -2.72
C VAL A 173 6.73 -38.83 -2.19
N THR A 174 8.00 -38.43 -2.24
CA THR A 174 9.12 -39.21 -1.73
C THR A 174 8.99 -39.43 -0.21
N LEU A 175 8.61 -38.40 0.53
CA LEU A 175 8.33 -38.49 1.97
C LEU A 175 7.16 -39.43 2.30
N THR A 176 6.08 -39.39 1.53
CA THR A 176 4.93 -40.31 1.75
C THR A 176 5.30 -41.78 1.55
N ALA A 177 6.31 -42.06 0.73
CA ALA A 177 6.80 -43.41 0.49
C ALA A 177 7.87 -43.85 1.50
N LEU A 178 8.62 -42.89 2.07
CA LEU A 178 9.82 -43.22 2.81
C LEU A 178 9.58 -43.53 4.29
N LEU A 179 8.82 -42.77 5.10
CA LEU A 179 9.09 -42.85 6.55
C LEU A 179 7.99 -42.37 7.52
N GLU A 180 8.06 -42.92 8.74
CA GLU A 180 7.48 -42.40 9.99
C GLU A 180 8.26 -41.19 10.57
N ASP A 181 9.55 -41.04 10.21
CA ASP A 181 10.43 -39.91 10.58
C ASP A 181 11.14 -39.28 9.35
N PRO A 182 10.93 -37.99 9.04
CA PRO A 182 11.49 -37.36 7.86
C PRO A 182 13.02 -37.15 7.97
N PRO A 183 13.82 -37.48 6.94
CA PRO A 183 15.25 -37.21 6.94
C PRO A 183 15.58 -35.72 7.14
N PRO A 184 16.75 -35.37 7.74
CA PRO A 184 17.11 -33.98 8.07
C PRO A 184 17.03 -33.01 6.88
N GLN A 185 17.33 -33.48 5.68
CA GLN A 185 17.26 -32.69 4.43
C GLN A 185 15.84 -32.16 4.11
N TYR A 186 14.80 -32.75 4.71
CA TYR A 186 13.41 -32.32 4.54
C TYR A 186 12.87 -31.53 5.74
N ALA A 187 13.64 -31.35 6.80
CA ALA A 187 13.20 -30.63 8.01
C ALA A 187 12.68 -29.21 7.69
N ALA A 188 13.30 -28.53 6.73
CA ALA A 188 12.88 -27.20 6.29
C ALA A 188 11.45 -27.16 5.70
N LEU A 189 10.93 -28.28 5.18
CA LEU A 189 9.56 -28.33 4.66
C LEU A 189 8.50 -28.23 5.76
N PHE A 190 8.84 -28.64 6.98
CA PHE A 190 7.91 -28.65 8.12
C PHE A 190 7.96 -27.36 8.96
N GLY A 191 8.84 -26.42 8.63
CA GLY A 191 9.05 -25.18 9.39
C GLY A 191 8.00 -24.09 9.10
N ILE A 192 7.84 -23.18 10.06
CA ILE A 192 6.92 -22.02 9.98
C ILE A 192 7.21 -21.11 8.77
N GLU A 193 8.46 -21.05 8.32
CA GLU A 193 8.88 -20.30 7.13
C GLU A 193 8.10 -20.67 5.87
N ARG A 194 7.60 -21.92 5.78
CA ARG A 194 6.80 -22.36 4.65
C ARG A 194 5.43 -21.67 4.63
N TRP A 195 4.81 -21.49 5.79
CA TRP A 195 3.56 -20.73 5.92
C TRP A 195 3.75 -19.27 5.54
N HIS A 196 4.85 -18.64 5.95
CA HIS A 196 5.18 -17.27 5.52
C HIS A 196 5.35 -17.17 4.00
N ARG A 197 6.07 -18.11 3.37
CA ARG A 197 6.22 -18.15 1.91
C ARG A 197 4.88 -18.35 1.20
N LEU A 198 4.01 -19.21 1.75
CA LEU A 198 2.69 -19.46 1.19
C LEU A 198 1.79 -18.23 1.29
N SER A 199 1.83 -17.49 2.41
CA SER A 199 1.14 -16.21 2.58
C SER A 199 1.65 -15.14 1.60
N CYS A 200 2.96 -15.05 1.38
CA CYS A 200 3.53 -14.16 0.38
C CYS A 200 3.09 -14.55 -1.04
N LEU A 201 3.16 -15.83 -1.39
CA LEU A 201 2.71 -16.35 -2.69
C LEU A 201 1.22 -16.07 -2.91
N PHE A 202 0.41 -16.26 -1.87
CA PHE A 202 -1.01 -15.93 -1.91
C PHE A 202 -1.24 -14.45 -2.17
N LEU A 203 -0.59 -13.56 -1.43
CA LEU A 203 -0.76 -12.11 -1.57
C LEU A 203 -0.38 -11.63 -2.99
N HIS A 204 0.68 -12.18 -3.57
CA HIS A 204 1.06 -11.92 -4.95
C HIS A 204 0.04 -12.48 -5.96
N THR A 205 -0.44 -13.71 -5.72
CA THR A 205 -1.41 -14.36 -6.59
C THR A 205 -2.77 -13.65 -6.57
N SER A 206 -3.26 -13.25 -5.39
CA SER A 206 -4.52 -12.52 -5.25
C SER A 206 -4.43 -11.16 -5.95
N ALA A 207 -3.32 -10.43 -5.80
CA ALA A 207 -3.07 -9.20 -6.53
C ALA A 207 -3.17 -9.38 -8.06
N GLN A 208 -2.62 -10.46 -8.61
CA GLN A 208 -2.75 -10.79 -10.04
C GLN A 208 -4.19 -11.18 -10.43
N VAL A 209 -4.91 -11.90 -9.57
CA VAL A 209 -6.28 -12.35 -9.84
C VAL A 209 -7.28 -11.19 -9.87
N TYR A 210 -7.13 -10.22 -8.97
CA TYR A 210 -8.03 -9.07 -8.88
C TYR A 210 -7.51 -7.83 -9.63
N GLY A 211 -6.23 -7.81 -10.03
CA GLY A 211 -5.63 -6.73 -10.81
C GLY A 211 -5.25 -5.48 -10.00
N PHE A 212 -4.99 -5.62 -8.69
CA PHE A 212 -4.49 -4.53 -7.85
C PHE A 212 -3.00 -4.72 -7.49
N SER A 213 -2.38 -3.71 -6.88
CA SER A 213 -0.98 -3.76 -6.43
C SER A 213 -0.80 -4.58 -5.15
N VAL A 214 0.30 -5.33 -5.04
CA VAL A 214 0.62 -6.13 -3.83
C VAL A 214 0.71 -5.27 -2.56
N LYS A 215 1.25 -4.06 -2.68
CA LYS A 215 1.26 -3.06 -1.60
C LYS A 215 0.08 -2.09 -1.78
N PRO A 216 -0.58 -1.64 -0.70
CA PRO A 216 -1.61 -0.60 -0.79
C PRO A 216 -1.10 0.68 -1.44
N THR A 217 -1.97 1.32 -2.24
CA THR A 217 -1.64 2.55 -2.99
C THR A 217 -1.12 3.66 -2.09
N LEU A 218 -1.72 3.81 -0.89
CA LEU A 218 -1.32 4.83 0.09
C LEU A 218 0.16 4.73 0.44
N VAL A 219 0.70 3.51 0.61
CA VAL A 219 2.10 3.30 0.98
C VAL A 219 3.03 3.78 -0.13
N ALA A 220 2.69 3.49 -1.39
CA ALA A 220 3.48 3.95 -2.53
C ALA A 220 3.45 5.48 -2.68
N LEU A 221 2.27 6.11 -2.47
CA LEU A 221 2.13 7.56 -2.51
C LEU A 221 2.89 8.26 -1.38
N LEU A 222 2.82 7.74 -0.16
CA LEU A 222 3.61 8.24 0.97
C LEU A 222 5.10 8.11 0.70
N GLN A 223 5.56 6.96 0.22
CA GLN A 223 6.97 6.74 -0.14
C GLN A 223 7.43 7.75 -1.20
N ALA A 224 6.64 7.96 -2.25
CA ALA A 224 6.93 8.92 -3.31
C ALA A 224 6.95 10.36 -2.78
N GLY A 225 5.98 10.74 -1.97
CA GLY A 225 5.91 12.06 -1.35
C GLY A 225 7.10 12.35 -0.42
N PHE A 226 7.45 11.40 0.45
CA PHE A 226 8.65 11.53 1.29
C PHE A 226 9.91 11.57 0.44
N SER A 227 10.02 10.78 -0.64
CA SER A 227 11.18 10.82 -1.54
C SER A 227 11.30 12.18 -2.24
N ALA A 228 10.17 12.77 -2.63
CA ALA A 228 10.10 14.10 -3.23
C ALA A 228 10.42 15.22 -2.24
N LEU A 229 10.18 15.05 -0.95
CA LEU A 229 10.41 16.08 0.08
C LEU A 229 11.75 15.92 0.82
N LYS A 230 12.28 14.70 0.92
CA LYS A 230 13.48 14.38 1.72
C LYS A 230 14.69 15.10 1.15
N SER A 231 15.33 15.91 1.98
CA SER A 231 16.57 16.62 1.68
C SER A 231 17.69 16.10 2.58
N SER A 232 18.94 16.17 2.11
CA SER A 232 20.13 15.83 2.93
C SER A 232 20.23 16.70 4.18
N VAL A 233 19.71 17.94 4.11
CA VAL A 233 19.76 18.91 5.21
C VAL A 233 18.70 18.62 6.28
N CYS A 234 17.73 17.74 6.04
CA CYS A 234 16.67 17.44 7.02
C CYS A 234 17.19 16.82 8.33
N GLU A 235 18.38 16.20 8.31
CA GLU A 235 19.01 15.64 9.52
C GLU A 235 19.60 16.73 10.41
N GLU A 236 20.24 17.73 9.82
CA GLU A 236 20.90 18.83 10.52
C GLU A 236 19.95 20.00 10.83
N GLN A 237 19.01 20.28 9.92
CA GLN A 237 18.07 21.40 10.02
C GLN A 237 16.63 20.92 9.85
N LYS A 238 16.03 20.54 10.98
CA LYS A 238 14.62 20.14 11.04
C LYS A 238 13.70 21.36 10.91
N SER A 239 12.65 21.21 10.12
CA SER A 239 11.55 22.18 10.04
C SER A 239 10.25 21.56 10.56
N ALA A 240 9.51 22.29 11.40
CA ALA A 240 8.20 21.86 11.87
C ALA A 240 7.15 21.79 10.75
N SER A 241 7.34 22.52 9.65
CA SER A 241 6.47 22.49 8.48
C SER A 241 6.83 21.40 7.47
N CYS A 242 7.93 20.67 7.69
CA CYS A 242 8.42 19.66 6.76
C CYS A 242 8.00 18.26 7.21
N PRO A 243 7.14 17.54 6.45
CA PRO A 243 6.68 16.21 6.84
C PRO A 243 7.81 15.19 7.05
N THR A 244 8.94 15.33 6.35
CA THR A 244 10.09 14.42 6.50
C THR A 244 10.90 14.67 7.78
N CYS A 245 10.73 15.83 8.42
CA CYS A 245 11.44 16.20 9.65
C CYS A 245 10.67 15.83 10.92
N LEU A 246 9.42 15.40 10.78
CA LEU A 246 8.55 15.00 11.87
C LEU A 246 9.08 13.73 12.55
N PRO A 247 9.19 13.69 13.89
CA PRO A 247 9.77 12.56 14.61
C PRO A 247 9.00 11.25 14.41
N GLU A 248 7.69 11.32 14.21
CA GLU A 248 6.79 10.18 13.98
C GLU A 248 7.16 9.41 12.71
N TRP A 249 7.73 10.10 11.72
CA TRP A 249 8.10 9.51 10.43
C TRP A 249 9.59 9.17 10.32
N ALA A 250 10.40 9.45 11.35
CA ALA A 250 11.86 9.40 11.26
C ALA A 250 12.42 8.02 10.86
N GLU A 251 11.84 6.93 11.38
CA GLU A 251 12.26 5.57 11.01
C GLU A 251 11.93 5.25 9.55
N TYR A 252 10.71 5.58 9.11
CA TYR A 252 10.27 5.32 7.74
C TYR A 252 11.08 6.15 6.73
N VAL A 253 11.23 7.46 6.97
CA VAL A 253 11.93 8.40 6.09
C VAL A 253 13.40 8.01 5.93
N ARG A 254 14.05 7.44 6.95
CA ARG A 254 15.43 6.93 6.83
C ARG A 254 15.57 5.87 5.72
N GLN A 255 14.56 5.03 5.55
CA GLN A 255 14.54 3.96 4.56
C GLN A 255 14.11 4.44 3.15
N VAL A 256 13.55 5.64 3.04
CA VAL A 256 13.13 6.22 1.75
C VAL A 256 14.36 6.72 0.98
N PRO A 257 14.48 6.39 -0.32
CA PRO A 257 15.59 6.85 -1.15
C PRO A 257 15.53 8.37 -1.40
N THR A 258 16.70 8.99 -1.50
CA THR A 258 16.86 10.41 -1.85
C THR A 258 17.27 10.52 -3.33
N PRO A 259 16.35 10.90 -4.24
CA PRO A 259 16.65 11.01 -5.65
C PRO A 259 17.50 12.25 -5.93
N HIS A 260 18.26 12.22 -7.03
CA HIS A 260 18.95 13.41 -7.52
C HIS A 260 17.92 14.43 -8.03
N ARG A 261 18.07 15.69 -7.61
CA ARG A 261 17.12 16.75 -7.93
C ARG A 261 17.67 17.60 -9.07
N VAL A 262 16.91 17.69 -10.17
CA VAL A 262 17.25 18.53 -11.33
C VAL A 262 16.84 19.98 -11.10
N GLN A 263 15.80 20.20 -10.30
CA GLN A 263 15.28 21.52 -9.94
C GLN A 263 15.04 21.58 -8.43
N SER A 264 15.31 22.74 -7.84
CA SER A 264 15.06 23.04 -6.45
C SER A 264 14.35 24.38 -6.33
N PHE A 265 13.47 24.47 -5.33
CA PHE A 265 12.80 25.71 -4.96
C PHE A 265 13.16 25.98 -3.49
N LEU A 266 13.42 27.25 -3.17
CA LEU A 266 13.59 27.66 -1.79
C LEU A 266 12.22 27.90 -1.17
N ILE A 267 12.00 27.36 0.02
CA ILE A 267 10.79 27.58 0.80
C ILE A 267 11.18 28.27 2.09
N CYS A 268 10.49 29.36 2.42
CA CYS A 268 10.80 30.10 3.63
C CYS A 268 10.45 29.27 4.88
N PRO A 269 11.39 29.11 5.83
CA PRO A 269 11.11 28.33 7.05
C PRO A 269 10.14 29.02 8.02
N ILE A 270 9.81 30.31 7.81
CA ILE A 270 8.88 31.07 8.66
C ILE A 270 7.50 31.12 8.03
N SER A 271 7.39 31.60 6.78
CA SER A 271 6.07 31.73 6.12
C SER A 271 5.60 30.46 5.44
N GLY A 272 6.50 29.51 5.14
CA GLY A 272 6.17 28.33 4.32
C GLY A 272 5.97 28.65 2.83
N GLU A 273 6.13 29.91 2.41
CA GLU A 273 5.97 30.34 1.03
C GLU A 273 7.22 30.04 0.20
N VAL A 274 7.04 29.85 -1.10
CA VAL A 274 8.13 29.76 -2.07
C VAL A 274 8.86 31.11 -2.15
N MET A 275 10.18 31.05 -2.24
CA MET A 275 11.05 32.21 -2.39
C MET A 275 11.43 32.33 -3.87
N ASP A 276 10.75 33.22 -4.58
CA ASP A 276 10.83 33.39 -6.03
C ASP A 276 11.16 34.84 -6.40
N ALA A 277 10.79 35.26 -7.62
CA ALA A 277 11.03 36.62 -8.09
C ALA A 277 10.24 37.67 -7.29
N ASP A 278 9.02 37.34 -6.87
CA ASP A 278 8.09 38.22 -6.17
C ASP A 278 8.32 38.20 -4.64
N ASN A 279 8.79 37.08 -4.10
CA ASN A 279 9.13 36.89 -2.70
C ASN A 279 10.60 36.46 -2.48
N PRO A 280 11.59 37.27 -2.87
CA PRO A 280 12.97 36.82 -2.97
C PRO A 280 13.62 36.46 -1.63
N PRO A 281 14.64 35.59 -1.64
CA PRO A 281 15.38 35.21 -0.45
C PRO A 281 16.29 36.34 0.05
N LEU A 282 16.24 36.60 1.36
CA LEU A 282 17.10 37.53 2.10
C LEU A 282 17.95 36.79 3.13
N ALA A 283 19.27 37.04 3.15
CA ALA A 283 20.20 36.53 4.15
C ALA A 283 20.32 37.51 5.32
N SER A 284 20.23 37.02 6.55
CA SER A 284 20.69 37.75 7.73
C SER A 284 22.21 37.88 7.75
N PRO A 285 22.78 38.78 8.58
CA PRO A 285 24.24 38.90 8.74
C PRO A 285 24.94 37.60 9.15
N ASP A 286 24.23 36.73 9.86
CA ASP A 286 24.70 35.40 10.29
C ASP A 286 24.48 34.31 9.23
N GLY A 287 24.10 34.67 8.00
CA GLY A 287 23.95 33.75 6.87
C GLY A 287 22.64 32.95 6.84
N HIS A 288 21.64 33.31 7.66
CA HIS A 288 20.35 32.62 7.66
C HIS A 288 19.39 33.22 6.64
N VAL A 289 18.73 32.37 5.85
CA VAL A 289 17.94 32.79 4.70
C VAL A 289 16.43 32.74 4.98
N TYR A 290 15.73 33.85 4.73
CA TYR A 290 14.29 34.04 4.96
C TYR A 290 13.65 34.82 3.80
N SER A 291 12.34 34.65 3.57
CA SER A 291 11.67 35.36 2.48
C SER A 291 11.48 36.83 2.84
N THR A 292 11.39 37.66 1.81
CA THR A 292 11.16 39.10 1.99
C THR A 292 9.87 39.37 2.77
N ASN A 293 8.79 38.62 2.47
CA ASN A 293 7.53 38.72 3.20
C ASN A 293 7.70 38.36 4.68
N ALA A 294 8.39 37.27 5.00
CA ALA A 294 8.62 36.84 6.38
C ALA A 294 9.47 37.84 7.16
N VAL A 295 10.55 38.36 6.57
CA VAL A 295 11.44 39.32 7.22
C VAL A 295 10.69 40.63 7.51
N ARG A 296 9.88 41.11 6.57
CA ARG A 296 9.03 42.30 6.78
C ARG A 296 7.98 42.09 7.85
N ALA A 297 7.33 40.92 7.87
CA ALA A 297 6.35 40.58 8.91
C ALA A 297 6.99 40.54 10.30
N LEU A 298 8.20 39.96 10.43
CA LEU A 298 8.95 39.96 11.69
C LEU A 298 9.37 41.37 12.12
N ALA A 299 9.81 42.22 11.20
CA ALA A 299 10.14 43.61 11.51
C ALA A 299 8.90 44.39 11.97
N ALA A 300 7.77 44.22 11.30
CA ALA A 300 6.51 44.88 11.65
C ALA A 300 5.96 44.45 13.01
N ALA A 301 6.25 43.21 13.43
CA ALA A 301 5.89 42.72 14.76
C ALA A 301 6.82 43.24 15.88
N ALA A 302 7.97 43.83 15.54
CA ALA A 302 8.89 44.39 16.52
C ALA A 302 8.41 45.77 17.01
N PRO A 303 8.71 46.14 18.28
CA PRO A 303 8.28 47.43 18.84
C PRO A 303 8.76 48.66 18.06
N ASP A 304 9.88 48.55 17.36
CA ASP A 304 10.48 49.63 16.57
C ASP A 304 10.15 49.58 15.08
N GLY A 305 9.45 48.52 14.62
CA GLY A 305 9.11 48.28 13.21
C GLY A 305 10.31 48.04 12.29
N LYS A 306 11.53 47.95 12.83
CA LYS A 306 12.80 48.03 12.06
C LYS A 306 13.80 46.95 12.41
N THR A 307 13.61 46.26 13.54
CA THR A 307 14.48 45.19 13.99
C THR A 307 13.83 43.83 13.74
N VAL A 308 14.60 42.89 13.22
CA VAL A 308 14.20 41.50 13.03
C VAL A 308 14.99 40.64 14.00
N VAL A 309 14.28 39.97 14.90
CA VAL A 309 14.89 38.94 15.77
C VAL A 309 14.94 37.63 14.99
N CYS A 310 16.16 37.17 14.66
CA CYS A 310 16.36 35.93 13.92
C CYS A 310 15.74 34.74 14.67
N PRO A 311 14.79 34.00 14.09
CA PRO A 311 14.13 32.89 14.80
C PRO A 311 15.07 31.76 15.22
N LYS A 312 16.19 31.58 14.51
CA LYS A 312 17.20 30.55 14.79
C LYS A 312 18.22 30.99 15.84
N THR A 313 18.88 32.14 15.65
CA THR A 313 19.96 32.60 16.55
C THR A 313 19.44 33.43 17.73
N LYS A 314 18.17 33.86 17.69
CA LYS A 314 17.56 34.80 18.65
C LYS A 314 18.25 36.16 18.73
N GLN A 315 19.15 36.47 17.80
CA GLN A 315 19.85 37.74 17.75
C GLN A 315 19.03 38.79 16.97
N PRO A 316 19.00 40.05 17.43
CA PRO A 316 18.35 41.15 16.73
C PRO A 316 19.27 41.72 15.65
N TYR A 317 18.72 41.94 14.45
CA TYR A 317 19.39 42.67 13.38
C TYR A 317 18.48 43.76 12.82
N PRO A 318 19.04 44.93 12.45
CA PRO A 318 18.32 45.90 11.64
C PRO A 318 17.89 45.28 10.31
N LEU A 319 16.65 45.56 9.88
CA LEU A 319 16.09 45.10 8.60
C LEU A 319 17.01 45.40 7.41
N GLU A 320 17.67 46.56 7.42
CA GLU A 320 18.58 47.03 6.37
C GLU A 320 19.84 46.14 6.20
N ARG A 321 20.21 45.36 7.23
CA ARG A 321 21.35 44.45 7.15
C ARG A 321 21.03 43.12 6.46
N PHE A 322 19.76 42.88 6.14
CA PHE A 322 19.36 41.70 5.36
C PHE A 322 19.67 41.92 3.87
N THR A 323 20.43 41.01 3.29
CA THR A 323 20.91 41.16 1.89
C THR A 323 20.18 40.18 0.98
N ARG A 324 19.72 40.64 -0.18
CA ARG A 324 19.09 39.76 -1.17
C ARG A 324 20.11 38.75 -1.71
N ILE A 325 19.69 37.49 -1.78
CA ILE A 325 20.47 36.40 -2.36
C ILE A 325 19.93 36.10 -3.76
N TYR A 326 20.83 35.73 -4.66
CA TYR A 326 20.49 35.22 -5.98
C TYR A 326 20.94 33.77 -6.03
N VAL A 327 20.00 32.87 -6.31
CA VAL A 327 20.26 31.44 -6.48
C VAL A 327 20.20 31.17 -7.97
N THR A 328 21.31 30.70 -8.53
CA THR A 328 21.48 30.35 -9.95
C THR A 328 21.41 28.85 -10.14
#